data_AF-A0AAV2SD02-F1
#
_entry.id   AF-A0AAV2SD02-F1
#
_cell.length_a   1.000
_cell.length_b   1.000
_cell.length_c   1.000
_cell.angle_alpha   90.00
_cell.angle_beta   90.00
_cell.angle_gamma   90.00
#
_symmetry.space_group_name_H-M   'P 1'
#
loop_
_entity.id
_entity.type
_entity.pdbx_description
1 polymer ?
#
loop_
_entity_poly.entity_id
_entity_poly.type
_entity_poly.pdbx_seq_one_letter_code
_entity_poly.pdbx_strand_id
1 'polypeptide(L)'
;MGSYANGILEADLDPLAGYPKYPCIQCRCLNVGWSFGLLTELKFRTEPWVIVCSTMAFTGCMVAMAVAIFIWVRVCRARTSEGSQAFSLLLIASCVLLYGALLPYSFEASSIVCFMRRFSTGLAYSFIFSILLARSLMLATADSE
;
A
#
# COMPACT_ATOMS: atom_id res chain seq x y z
N MET A 1 9.41 28.84 40.94
CA MET A 1 8.78 28.79 39.61
C MET A 1 9.55 27.79 38.75
N GLY A 2 8.89 26.68 38.41
CA GLY A 2 9.19 25.67 37.38
C GLY A 2 10.65 25.36 37.03
N SER A 3 11.17 24.28 37.62
CA SER A 3 12.44 23.64 37.30
C SER A 3 12.34 22.80 36.01
N TYR A 4 13.26 23.00 35.05
CA TYR A 4 13.43 22.16 33.88
C TYR A 4 14.10 20.85 34.30
N ALA A 5 13.28 19.83 34.56
CA ALA A 5 13.75 18.49 34.88
C ALA A 5 14.18 17.76 33.61
N ASN A 6 15.49 17.52 33.53
CA ASN A 6 16.13 16.44 32.77
C ASN A 6 15.31 15.14 32.91
N GLY A 7 14.81 14.62 31.80
CA GLY A 7 14.01 13.38 31.78
C GLY A 7 14.17 12.57 30.50
N ILE A 8 15.26 12.78 29.76
CA ILE A 8 15.60 12.00 28.56
C ILE A 8 17.02 11.48 28.73
N LEU A 9 17.13 10.32 29.37
CA LEU A 9 18.28 9.39 29.50
C LEU A 9 18.31 8.92 30.96
N GLU A 10 17.71 7.77 31.28
CA GLU A 10 18.17 6.85 32.35
C GLU A 10 17.21 5.69 32.69
N ALA A 11 16.12 5.47 31.97
CA ALA A 11 15.29 4.29 32.20
C ALA A 11 15.42 3.26 31.05
N ASP A 12 15.94 2.09 31.41
CA ASP A 12 15.83 0.79 30.73
C ASP A 12 16.84 0.41 29.63
N LEU A 13 18.14 0.47 29.96
CA LEU A 13 19.10 -0.52 29.44
C LEU A 13 19.22 -1.68 30.45
N ASP A 14 18.70 -2.86 30.10
CA ASP A 14 19.09 -4.11 30.76
C ASP A 14 20.47 -4.54 30.24
N PRO A 15 21.48 -4.76 31.10
CA PRO A 15 22.85 -5.06 30.68
C PRO A 15 23.06 -6.46 30.09
N LEU A 16 22.01 -7.26 29.87
CA LEU A 16 22.13 -8.66 29.41
C LEU A 16 21.50 -8.97 28.04
N ALA A 17 20.89 -8.00 27.35
CA ALA A 17 20.31 -8.25 26.03
C ALA A 17 20.43 -6.98 25.17
N GLY A 18 21.38 -6.99 24.23
CA GLY A 18 21.61 -5.90 23.27
C GLY A 18 20.54 -5.76 22.19
N TYR A 19 19.27 -5.60 22.56
CA TYR A 19 18.17 -5.33 21.64
C TYR A 19 17.29 -4.18 22.17
N PRO A 20 16.88 -3.22 21.31
CA PRO A 20 16.06 -2.10 21.74
C PRO A 20 14.67 -2.56 22.21
N LYS A 21 14.31 -2.18 23.44
CA LYS A 21 12.98 -2.33 24.02
C LYS A 21 12.01 -1.34 23.36
N TYR A 22 11.20 -1.81 22.41
CA TYR A 22 9.85 -1.25 22.24
C TYR A 22 8.87 -2.28 22.81
N PRO A 23 8.44 -2.15 24.08
CA PRO A 23 7.46 -3.06 24.64
C PRO A 23 6.09 -2.74 24.03
N CYS A 24 5.49 -3.70 23.32
CA CYS A 24 4.06 -3.62 23.05
C CYS A 24 3.32 -3.84 24.37
N ILE A 25 2.91 -2.77 25.02
CA ILE A 25 2.27 -2.78 26.35
C ILE A 25 0.87 -3.43 26.32
N GLN A 26 0.34 -3.77 25.14
CA GLN A 26 -0.95 -4.47 25.02
C GLN A 26 -1.05 -5.37 23.78
N CYS A 27 -0.10 -6.29 23.60
CA CYS A 27 -0.22 -7.34 22.58
C CYS A 27 -1.26 -8.39 22.99
N ARG A 28 -2.55 -8.12 22.74
CA ARG A 28 -3.57 -9.16 22.73
C ARG A 28 -3.42 -9.93 21.41
N CYS A 29 -2.85 -11.14 21.46
CA CYS A 29 -2.89 -12.07 20.33
C CYS A 29 -4.33 -12.54 20.13
N LEU A 30 -5.15 -11.72 19.48
CA LEU A 30 -6.50 -12.11 19.08
C LEU A 30 -6.34 -13.01 17.85
N ASN A 31 -6.70 -14.28 17.98
CA ASN A 31 -6.92 -15.17 16.85
C ASN A 31 -8.05 -14.58 16.01
N VAL A 32 -7.73 -13.85 14.93
CA VAL A 32 -8.69 -13.02 14.21
C VAL A 32 -9.67 -13.88 13.42
N GLY A 33 -10.87 -14.04 13.98
CA GLY A 33 -12.05 -14.34 13.18
C GLY A 33 -12.27 -13.21 12.18
N TRP A 34 -12.55 -13.56 10.92
CA TRP A 34 -12.89 -12.64 9.85
C TRP A 34 -14.20 -11.91 10.18
N SER A 35 -14.14 -10.87 11.00
CA SER A 35 -15.29 -10.03 11.30
C SER A 35 -15.13 -8.67 10.63
N PHE A 36 -16.17 -8.33 9.87
CA PHE A 36 -16.40 -7.11 9.10
C PHE A 36 -16.38 -5.81 9.95
N GLY A 37 -16.16 -5.91 11.27
CA GLY A 37 -15.97 -4.79 12.20
C GLY A 37 -14.55 -4.17 12.21
N LEU A 38 -13.69 -4.56 11.26
CA LEU A 38 -12.32 -4.06 11.10
C LEU A 38 -12.25 -2.53 10.94
N LEU A 39 -13.26 -1.89 10.36
CA LEU A 39 -13.28 -0.44 10.12
C LEU A 39 -13.47 0.40 11.39
N THR A 40 -14.04 -0.18 12.45
CA THR A 40 -14.52 0.56 13.62
C THR A 40 -13.43 0.78 14.69
N GLU A 41 -12.35 -0.01 14.67
CA GLU A 41 -11.18 0.10 15.57
C GLU A 41 -9.93 0.62 14.83
N LEU A 42 -10.10 1.29 13.69
CA LEU A 42 -8.99 1.91 12.96
C LEU A 42 -8.65 3.25 13.58
N LYS A 43 -7.67 3.27 14.47
CA LYS A 43 -7.07 4.52 14.91
C LYS A 43 -6.17 5.08 13.81
N PHE A 44 -6.58 6.21 13.25
CA PHE A 44 -5.85 6.91 12.20
C PHE A 44 -4.62 7.62 12.78
N ARG A 45 -3.46 7.45 12.13
CA ARG A 45 -2.23 8.12 12.55
C ARG A 45 -2.22 9.54 11.99
N THR A 46 -2.35 10.54 12.86
CA THR A 46 -2.50 11.97 12.48
C THR A 46 -1.18 12.69 12.19
N GLU A 47 -0.11 11.98 11.87
CA GLU A 47 1.14 12.64 11.52
C GLU A 47 1.07 13.30 10.14
N PRO A 48 1.66 14.49 9.95
CA PRO A 48 1.48 15.29 8.74
C PRO A 48 1.94 14.56 7.48
N TRP A 49 3.05 13.81 7.54
CA TRP A 49 3.53 13.03 6.41
C TRP A 49 2.55 11.90 6.02
N VAL A 50 1.86 11.30 6.99
CA VAL A 50 0.86 10.25 6.76
C VAL A 50 -0.34 10.82 6.03
N ILE A 51 -0.81 12.00 6.45
CA ILE A 51 -1.95 12.69 5.84
C ILE A 51 -1.64 13.03 4.38
N VAL A 52 -0.42 13.53 4.10
CA VAL A 52 0.01 13.83 2.73
C VAL A 52 0.04 12.56 1.87
N CYS A 53 0.65 11.47 2.35
CA CYS A 53 0.67 10.21 1.61
C CYS A 53 -0.73 9.62 1.39
N SER A 54 -1.60 9.72 2.40
CA SER A 54 -2.98 9.22 2.33
C SER A 54 -3.81 9.97 1.30
N THR A 55 -3.73 11.31 1.29
CA THR A 55 -4.44 12.15 0.31
C THR A 55 -3.90 11.92 -1.10
N MET A 56 -2.58 11.83 -1.28
CA MET A 56 -1.97 11.48 -2.57
C MET A 56 -2.45 10.12 -3.09
N ALA A 57 -2.51 9.11 -2.22
CA ALA A 57 -3.03 7.79 -2.57
C ALA A 57 -4.52 7.82 -2.95
N PHE A 58 -5.33 8.58 -2.21
CA PHE A 58 -6.76 8.73 -2.50
C PHE A 58 -7.00 9.42 -3.85
N THR A 59 -6.32 10.54 -4.11
CA THR A 59 -6.42 11.25 -5.38
C THR A 59 -5.92 10.38 -6.54
N GLY A 60 -4.80 9.68 -6.37
CA GLY A 60 -4.27 8.73 -7.35
C GLY A 60 -5.26 7.62 -7.68
N CYS A 61 -5.87 7.00 -6.68
CA CYS A 61 -6.92 6.00 -6.85
C CYS A 61 -8.14 6.55 -7.61
N MET A 62 -8.63 7.75 -7.25
CA MET A 62 -9.79 8.35 -7.93
C MET A 62 -9.52 8.59 -9.42
N VAL A 63 -8.35 9.15 -9.75
CA VAL A 63 -7.95 9.41 -11.14
C VAL A 63 -7.76 8.09 -11.89
N ALA A 64 -7.06 7.11 -11.30
CA ALA A 64 -6.84 5.81 -11.93
C ALA A 64 -8.16 5.07 -12.20
N MET A 65 -9.11 5.12 -11.26
CA MET A 65 -10.45 4.57 -11.44
C MET A 65 -11.24 5.26 -12.55
N ALA A 66 -11.18 6.59 -12.64
CA ALA A 66 -11.84 7.34 -13.70
C ALA A 66 -11.31 6.95 -15.10
N VAL A 67 -9.98 6.84 -15.24
CA VAL A 67 -9.34 6.39 -16.48
C VAL A 67 -9.68 4.93 -16.77
N ALA A 68 -9.67 4.05 -15.76
CA ALA A 68 -10.04 2.65 -15.91
C ALA A 68 -11.47 2.48 -16.45
N ILE A 69 -12.44 3.19 -15.87
CA ILE A 69 -13.84 3.17 -16.31
C ILE A 69 -13.96 3.67 -17.75
N PHE A 70 -13.29 4.78 -18.09
CA PHE A 70 -13.31 5.31 -19.44
C PHE A 70 -12.78 4.30 -20.46
N ILE A 71 -11.63 3.68 -20.19
CA ILE A 71 -11.04 2.68 -21.08
C ILE A 71 -11.93 1.44 -21.13
N TRP A 72 -12.50 1.00 -20.01
CA TRP A 72 -13.42 -0.13 -19.95
C TRP A 72 -14.62 0.09 -20.87
N VAL A 73 -15.29 1.25 -20.78
CA VAL A 73 -16.43 1.60 -21.64
C VAL A 73 -16.02 1.62 -23.12
N ARG A 74 -14.82 2.13 -23.43
CA ARG A 74 -14.28 2.12 -24.79
C ARG A 74 -14.01 0.71 -25.31
N VAL A 75 -13.47 -0.18 -24.47
CA VAL A 75 -13.24 -1.60 -24.81
C VAL A 75 -14.56 -2.31 -25.09
N CYS A 76 -15.60 -2.09 -24.27
CA CYS A 76 -16.90 -2.71 -24.51
C CYS A 76 -17.57 -2.26 -25.83
N ARG A 77 -17.27 -1.05 -26.31
CA ARG A 77 -17.81 -0.52 -27.58
C ARG A 77 -16.98 -0.92 -28.81
N ALA A 78 -15.67 -1.09 -28.68
CA ALA A 78 -14.80 -1.51 -29.76
C ALA A 78 -14.76 -3.05 -29.82
N ARG A 79 -15.53 -3.66 -30.74
CA ARG A 79 -15.64 -5.13 -30.93
C ARG A 79 -14.36 -5.84 -31.42
N THR A 80 -13.19 -5.23 -31.29
CA THR A 80 -11.91 -5.85 -31.61
C THR A 80 -10.88 -5.24 -30.66
N SER A 81 -10.62 -5.91 -29.55
CA SER A 81 -9.54 -5.51 -28.65
C SER A 81 -8.22 -5.83 -29.35
N GLU A 82 -7.63 -4.85 -30.02
CA GLU A 82 -6.21 -4.93 -30.35
C GLU A 82 -5.43 -5.20 -29.05
N GLY A 83 -4.57 -6.21 -29.05
CA GLY A 83 -3.90 -6.72 -27.85
C GLY A 83 -3.13 -5.66 -27.05
N SER A 84 -2.77 -4.55 -27.68
CA SER A 84 -2.12 -3.40 -27.04
C SER A 84 -2.99 -2.74 -25.96
N GLN A 85 -4.32 -2.84 -26.03
CA GLN A 85 -5.25 -2.18 -25.10
C GLN A 85 -5.42 -2.95 -23.79
N ALA A 86 -5.30 -4.28 -23.81
CA ALA A 86 -5.39 -5.12 -22.61
C ALA A 86 -4.24 -4.86 -21.64
N PHE A 87 -3.02 -4.69 -22.14
CA PHE A 87 -1.86 -4.34 -21.32
C PHE A 87 -2.00 -2.96 -20.65
N SER A 88 -2.65 -1.98 -21.29
CA SER A 88 -2.94 -0.69 -20.66
C SER A 88 -3.92 -0.82 -19.51
N LEU A 89 -4.95 -1.66 -19.66
CA LEU A 89 -5.89 -1.96 -18.57
C LEU A 89 -5.20 -2.65 -17.39
N LEU A 90 -4.35 -3.65 -17.67
CA LEU A 90 -3.57 -4.34 -16.64
C LEU A 90 -2.63 -3.38 -15.89
N LEU A 91 -2.00 -2.44 -16.61
CA LEU A 91 -1.12 -1.43 -16.03
C LEU A 91 -1.91 -0.45 -15.14
N ILE A 92 -3.11 -0.04 -15.54
CA ILE A 92 -3.95 0.83 -14.68
C ILE A 92 -4.42 0.07 -13.45
N ALA A 93 -4.81 -1.20 -13.59
CA ALA A 93 -5.18 -2.05 -12.45
C ALA A 93 -4.00 -2.19 -11.47
N SER A 94 -2.77 -2.33 -11.98
CA SER A 94 -1.57 -2.40 -11.14
C SER A 94 -1.28 -1.08 -10.41
N CYS A 95 -1.50 0.07 -11.06
CA CYS A 95 -1.43 1.39 -10.41
C CYS A 95 -2.47 1.53 -9.28
N VAL A 96 -3.71 1.07 -9.48
CA VAL A 96 -4.73 1.09 -8.41
C VAL A 96 -4.28 0.25 -7.22
N LEU A 97 -3.72 -0.94 -7.45
CA LEU A 97 -3.17 -1.78 -6.38
C LEU A 97 -2.00 -1.10 -5.65
N LEU A 98 -1.14 -0.37 -6.37
CA LEU A 98 -0.01 0.36 -5.77
C LEU A 98 -0.46 1.51 -4.87
N TYR A 99 -1.42 2.32 -5.32
CA TYR A 99 -2.02 3.36 -4.49
C TYR A 99 -2.78 2.76 -3.30
N GLY A 100 -3.47 1.63 -3.51
CA GLY A 100 -4.09 0.85 -2.44
C GLY A 100 -3.09 0.32 -1.41
N ALA A 101 -1.89 -0.07 -1.84
CA ALA A 101 -0.83 -0.57 -0.96
C ALA A 101 -0.28 0.49 0.00
N LEU A 102 -0.48 1.78 -0.29
CA LEU A 102 -0.13 2.89 0.61
C LEU A 102 -1.14 3.09 1.75
N LEU A 103 -2.41 2.73 1.55
CA LEU A 103 -3.46 2.89 2.57
C LEU A 103 -3.15 2.17 3.91
N PRO A 104 -2.69 0.91 3.96
CA PRO A 104 -2.39 0.24 5.23
C PRO A 104 -1.25 0.89 6.02
N TYR A 105 -0.42 1.75 5.40
CA TYR A 105 0.60 2.51 6.12
C TYR A 105 0.02 3.68 6.94
N SER A 106 -1.22 4.10 6.64
CA SER A 106 -1.87 5.23 7.34
C SER A 106 -2.52 4.85 8.67
N PHE A 107 -2.73 3.56 8.90
CA PHE A 107 -3.36 3.04 10.12
C PHE A 107 -2.32 2.65 11.18
N GLU A 108 -2.71 2.65 12.46
CA GLU A 108 -1.88 2.11 13.54
C GLU A 108 -1.56 0.62 13.34
N ALA A 109 -0.47 0.16 13.97
CA ALA A 109 0.03 -1.19 13.79
C ALA A 109 -0.90 -2.22 14.45
N SER A 110 -1.50 -3.07 13.60
CA SER A 110 -2.27 -4.25 13.98
C SER A 110 -1.74 -5.47 13.22
N SER A 111 -1.93 -6.68 13.75
CA SER A 111 -1.43 -7.93 13.14
C SER A 111 -1.86 -8.10 11.69
N ILE A 112 -3.12 -7.77 11.38
CA ILE A 112 -3.67 -7.78 10.01
C ILE A 112 -3.08 -6.67 9.13
N VAL A 113 -2.87 -5.47 9.69
CA VAL A 113 -2.29 -4.34 8.95
C VAL A 113 -0.83 -4.64 8.58
N CYS A 114 -0.06 -5.26 9.48
CA CYS A 114 1.31 -5.69 9.20
C CYS A 114 1.36 -6.75 8.09
N PHE A 115 0.45 -7.73 8.13
CA PHE A 115 0.32 -8.71 7.05
C PHE A 115 -0.01 -8.04 5.71
N MET A 116 -1.02 -7.15 5.70
CA MET A 116 -1.44 -6.42 4.51
C MET A 116 -0.32 -5.54 3.94
N ARG A 117 0.46 -4.84 4.79
CA ARG A 117 1.62 -4.04 4.34
C ARG A 117 2.63 -4.89 3.58
N ARG A 118 2.98 -6.07 4.14
CA ARG A 118 3.99 -6.93 3.53
C ARG A 118 3.49 -7.58 2.24
N PHE A 119 2.25 -8.04 2.24
CA PHE A 119 1.66 -8.73 1.10
C PHE A 119 1.33 -7.78 -0.05
N SER A 120 0.69 -6.65 0.25
CA SER A 120 0.20 -5.70 -0.75
C SER A 120 1.33 -5.04 -1.53
N THR A 121 2.40 -4.60 -0.85
CA THR A 121 3.57 -4.00 -1.52
C THR A 121 4.29 -5.00 -2.42
N GLY A 122 4.50 -6.24 -1.93
CA GLY A 122 5.14 -7.29 -2.71
C GLY A 122 4.38 -7.64 -3.99
N LEU A 123 3.05 -7.80 -3.89
CA LEU A 123 2.20 -8.06 -5.05
C LEU A 123 2.18 -6.89 -6.03
N ALA A 124 2.02 -5.65 -5.55
CA ALA A 124 1.91 -4.48 -6.42
C ALA A 124 3.17 -4.29 -7.27
N TYR A 125 4.36 -4.36 -6.65
CA TYR A 125 5.62 -4.23 -7.40
C TYR A 125 5.83 -5.38 -8.39
N SER A 126 5.61 -6.63 -7.95
CA SER A 126 5.77 -7.80 -8.83
C SER A 126 4.87 -7.71 -10.06
N PHE A 127 3.62 -7.29 -9.88
CA PHE A 127 2.65 -7.16 -10.96
C PHE A 127 3.00 -6.03 -11.93
N ILE A 128 3.40 -4.85 -11.42
CA ILE A 128 3.86 -3.73 -12.25
C ILE A 128 5.08 -4.14 -13.10
N PHE A 129 6.12 -4.71 -12.48
CA PHE A 129 7.33 -5.09 -13.20
C PHE A 129 7.06 -6.14 -14.28
N SER A 130 6.21 -7.13 -13.99
CA SER A 130 5.83 -8.16 -14.96
C SER A 130 5.15 -7.57 -16.20
N ILE A 131 4.24 -6.62 -16.01
CA ILE A 131 3.53 -5.95 -17.13
C ILE A 131 4.47 -5.07 -17.94
N LEU A 132 5.33 -4.29 -17.27
CA LEU A 132 6.32 -3.44 -17.94
C LEU A 132 7.28 -4.28 -18.78
N LEU A 133 7.75 -5.41 -18.26
CA LEU A 133 8.63 -6.32 -18.97
C LEU A 133 7.95 -6.97 -20.18
N ALA A 134 6.69 -7.40 -20.04
CA ALA A 134 5.92 -7.93 -21.16
C ALA A 134 5.74 -6.90 -22.29
N ARG A 135 5.50 -5.63 -21.92
CA ARG A 135 5.40 -4.51 -22.87
C ARG A 135 6.72 -4.22 -23.58
N SER A 136 7.83 -4.19 -22.85
CA SER A 136 9.14 -3.96 -23.46
C SER A 136 9.54 -5.08 -24.42
N LEU A 137 9.23 -6.34 -24.08
CA LEU A 137 9.49 -7.48 -24.97
C LEU A 137 8.66 -7.41 -26.25
N MET A 138 7.36 -7.08 -26.14
CA MET A 138 6.48 -6.92 -27.30
C MET A 138 6.98 -5.84 -28.27
N LEU A 139 7.48 -4.72 -27.73
CA LEU A 139 8.06 -3.63 -28.53
C LEU A 139 9.39 -4.04 -29.16
N ALA A 140 10.24 -4.77 -28.43
CA ALA A 140 11.53 -5.23 -28.93
C ALA A 140 11.38 -6.28 -30.05
N THR A 141 10.40 -7.19 -29.96
CA THR A 141 10.18 -8.21 -31.00
C THR A 141 9.55 -7.63 -32.27
N ALA A 142 8.82 -6.52 -32.16
CA ALA A 142 8.25 -5.82 -33.32
C ALA A 142 9.31 -5.05 -34.14
N ASP A 143 10.48 -4.75 -33.57
CA ASP A 143 11.62 -4.11 -34.25
C ASP A 143 12.53 -5.13 -34.97
N SER A 144 12.38 -6.42 -34.64
CA SER A 144 13.20 -7.51 -35.20
C SER A 144 12.61 -8.20 -36.45
N GLU A 145 11.53 -7.66 -37.01
CA GLU A 145 10.94 -8.08 -38.31
C GLU A 145 11.22 -7.08 -39.43
#